data_AF-A0A930B2A3-F1
#
_entry.id   AF-A0A930B2A3-F1
#
_cell.length_a   1.000
_cell.length_b   1.000
_cell.length_c   1.000
_cell.angle_alpha   90.00
_cell.angle_beta   90.00
_cell.angle_gamma   90.00
#
_symmetry.space_group_name_H-M   'P 1'
#
loop_
_entity.id
_entity.type
_entity.pdbx_description
1 polymer ?
#
loop_
_entity_poly.entity_id
_entity_poly.type
_entity_poly.pdbx_seq_one_letter_code
_entity_poly.pdbx_strand_id
1 'polypeptide(L)'
;MKTIKFRAKTKNGEWIYNLAPLVPFSVFDLTEIDIDTLTQFTGLHDCHGVEIYEGDFLKINLSEGYKIRLVCYNEDVMGFCLAHLEDWNDPF
;
A
#
# COMPACT_ATOMS: atom_id res chain seq x y z
N MET A 1 -5.19 0.33 -19.83
CA MET A 1 -5.09 1.54 -18.99
C MET A 1 -4.74 1.08 -17.59
N LYS A 2 -3.72 1.66 -16.94
CA LYS A 2 -3.38 1.31 -15.54
C LYS A 2 -4.37 1.99 -14.60
N THR A 3 -4.92 1.25 -13.65
CA THR A 3 -5.80 1.80 -12.60
C THR A 3 -4.94 2.52 -11.57
N ILE A 4 -5.22 3.81 -11.34
CA ILE A 4 -4.57 4.60 -10.30
C ILE A 4 -5.63 4.92 -9.24
N LYS A 5 -5.40 4.44 -8.02
CA LYS A 5 -6.27 4.69 -6.87
C LYS A 5 -5.50 4.52 -5.56
N PHE A 6 -6.05 5.06 -4.50
CA PHE A 6 -5.46 5.12 -3.17
C PHE A 6 -6.44 4.63 -2.11
N ARG A 7 -5.91 4.35 -0.91
CA ARG A 7 -6.66 4.17 0.32
C ARG A 7 -6.04 5.02 1.43
N ALA A 8 -6.84 5.38 2.42
CA ALA A 8 -6.38 6.04 3.64
C ALA A 8 -7.29 5.63 4.79
N LYS A 9 -6.81 5.75 6.03
CA LYS A 9 -7.66 5.66 7.21
C LYS A 9 -8.38 6.98 7.43
N THR A 10 -9.58 6.93 8.01
CA THR A 10 -10.19 8.08 8.66
C THR A 10 -9.41 8.45 9.91
N LYS A 11 -9.63 9.65 10.46
CA LYS A 11 -9.11 10.01 11.79
C LYS A 11 -9.59 9.08 12.91
N ASN A 12 -10.68 8.33 12.67
CA ASN A 12 -11.20 7.32 13.58
C ASN A 12 -10.60 5.92 13.35
N GLY A 13 -9.72 5.77 12.36
CA GLY A 13 -8.99 4.52 12.09
C GLY A 13 -9.62 3.57 11.09
N GLU A 14 -10.73 3.93 10.45
CA GLU A 14 -11.43 3.09 9.46
C GLU A 14 -10.86 3.29 8.05
N TRP A 15 -10.67 2.21 7.27
CA TRP A 15 -10.14 2.32 5.91
C TRP A 15 -11.19 2.79 4.90
N ILE A 16 -10.82 3.77 4.07
CA ILE A 16 -11.54 4.19 2.88
C ILE A 16 -10.73 3.81 1.65
N TYR A 17 -11.37 3.16 0.68
CA TYR A 17 -10.74 2.65 -0.55
C TYR A 17 -11.25 3.40 -1.79
N ASN A 18 -10.59 3.19 -2.93
CA ASN A 18 -10.94 3.77 -4.23
C ASN A 18 -10.87 5.30 -4.29
N LEU A 19 -9.96 5.91 -3.51
CA LEU A 19 -9.68 7.34 -3.60
C LEU A 19 -9.01 7.63 -4.94
N ALA A 20 -9.59 8.53 -5.75
CA ALA A 20 -9.07 8.85 -7.08
C ALA A 20 -7.94 9.90 -7.02
N PRO A 21 -6.98 9.87 -7.96
CA PRO A 21 -5.87 10.85 -8.02
C PRO A 21 -6.32 12.29 -8.29
N LEU A 22 -7.50 12.47 -8.88
CA LEU A 22 -8.00 13.75 -9.40
C LEU A 22 -9.18 14.29 -8.62
N VAL A 23 -9.51 13.75 -7.44
CA VAL A 23 -10.46 14.48 -6.59
C VAL A 23 -9.68 15.71 -6.13
N PRO A 24 -10.04 16.94 -6.55
CA PRO A 24 -9.45 18.09 -5.91
C PRO A 24 -9.72 17.90 -4.42
N PHE A 25 -8.69 18.14 -3.63
CA PHE A 25 -8.69 18.13 -2.17
C PHE A 25 -9.86 18.90 -1.51
N SER A 26 -10.71 19.55 -2.31
CA SER A 26 -11.93 20.26 -1.97
C SER A 26 -13.23 19.44 -1.98
N VAL A 27 -13.29 18.21 -2.53
CA VAL A 27 -14.55 17.40 -2.58
C VAL A 27 -14.60 16.35 -1.47
N PHE A 28 -13.45 15.86 -1.01
CA PHE A 28 -13.34 15.16 0.27
C PHE A 28 -12.95 16.19 1.31
N ASP A 29 -13.71 16.28 2.40
CA ASP A 29 -13.25 17.02 3.56
C ASP A 29 -12.02 16.29 4.11
N LEU A 30 -10.82 16.78 3.77
CA LEU A 30 -9.56 16.22 4.28
C LEU A 30 -9.47 16.23 5.79
N THR A 31 -10.36 16.95 6.47
CA THR A 31 -10.47 16.86 7.91
C THR A 31 -10.92 15.49 8.38
N GLU A 32 -11.41 14.59 7.51
CA GLU A 32 -11.88 13.26 7.91
C GLU A 32 -10.86 12.14 7.71
N ILE A 33 -9.83 12.32 6.87
CA ILE A 33 -8.78 11.31 6.64
C ILE A 33 -7.48 11.62 7.38
N ASP A 34 -6.75 10.56 7.71
CA ASP A 34 -5.38 10.62 8.16
C ASP A 34 -4.45 10.51 6.95
N ILE A 35 -3.90 11.65 6.53
CA ILE A 35 -3.07 11.75 5.32
C ILE A 35 -1.79 10.91 5.41
N ASP A 36 -1.28 10.67 6.62
CA ASP A 36 -0.06 9.87 6.84
C ASP A 36 -0.27 8.38 6.56
N THR A 37 -1.53 7.98 6.38
CA THR A 37 -1.92 6.59 6.02
C THR A 37 -2.29 6.44 4.54
N LEU A 38 -2.18 7.51 3.75
CA LEU A 38 -2.46 7.48 2.32
C LEU A 38 -1.48 6.56 1.60
N THR A 39 -2.00 5.51 0.99
CA THR A 39 -1.20 4.46 0.33
C THR A 39 -1.76 4.16 -1.05
N GLN A 40 -0.87 3.87 -2.01
CA GLN A 40 -1.25 3.63 -3.40
C GLN A 40 -1.53 2.14 -3.65
N PHE A 41 -2.53 1.86 -4.50
CA PHE A 41 -2.74 0.54 -5.05
C PHE A 41 -1.59 0.14 -5.98
N THR A 42 -1.01 -1.04 -5.77
CA THR A 42 0.13 -1.53 -6.55
C THR A 42 -0.21 -1.92 -7.99
N GLY A 43 -1.50 -2.15 -8.28
CA GLY A 43 -1.95 -2.76 -9.53
C GLY A 43 -2.07 -4.28 -9.48
N LEU A 44 -1.69 -4.92 -8.35
CA LEU A 44 -1.66 -6.37 -8.18
C LEU A 44 -2.67 -6.85 -7.14
N HIS A 45 -3.02 -8.13 -7.22
CA HIS A 45 -3.89 -8.81 -6.27
C HIS A 45 -3.15 -9.99 -5.65
N ASP A 46 -3.52 -10.36 -4.43
CA ASP A 46 -3.05 -11.57 -3.78
C ASP A 46 -3.68 -12.83 -4.41
N CYS A 47 -3.35 -14.00 -3.86
CA CYS A 47 -3.89 -15.27 -4.34
C CYS A 47 -5.40 -15.47 -4.12
N HIS A 48 -6.05 -14.59 -3.34
CA HIS A 48 -7.50 -14.56 -3.13
C HIS A 48 -8.21 -13.48 -3.94
N GLY A 49 -7.48 -12.75 -4.79
CA GLY A 49 -8.03 -11.64 -5.57
C GLY A 49 -8.23 -10.35 -4.75
N VAL A 50 -7.60 -10.24 -3.57
CA VAL A 50 -7.61 -9.02 -2.76
C VAL A 50 -6.53 -8.07 -3.27
N GLU A 51 -6.89 -6.81 -3.43
CA GLU A 51 -5.97 -5.77 -3.89
C GLU A 51 -4.83 -5.53 -2.90
N ILE A 52 -3.61 -5.38 -3.43
CA ILE A 52 -2.41 -5.12 -2.65
C ILE A 52 -2.07 -3.63 -2.74
N TYR A 53 -1.89 -3.00 -1.60
CA TYR A 53 -1.51 -1.59 -1.46
C TYR A 53 -0.14 -1.48 -0.80
N GLU A 54 0.50 -0.32 -0.97
CA GLU A 54 1.64 0.05 -0.14
C GLU A 54 1.31 -0.04 1.36
N GLY A 55 2.26 -0.51 2.16
CA GLY A 55 2.09 -0.75 3.59
C GLY A 55 1.45 -2.08 3.95
N ASP A 56 0.96 -2.87 2.98
CA ASP A 56 0.43 -4.21 3.27
C ASP A 56 1.54 -5.20 3.64
N PHE A 57 1.18 -6.18 4.47
CA PHE A 57 2.04 -7.30 4.82
C PHE A 57 1.60 -8.56 4.08
N LEU A 58 2.50 -9.13 3.29
CA LEU A 58 2.24 -10.38 2.56
C LEU A 58 2.96 -11.56 3.20
N LYS A 59 2.23 -12.67 3.34
CA LYS A 59 2.79 -13.97 3.68
C LYS A 59 3.26 -14.66 2.41
N ILE A 60 4.58 -14.79 2.25
CA ILE A 60 5.20 -15.44 1.09
C ILE A 60 5.64 -16.84 1.50
N ASN A 61 5.15 -17.86 0.80
CA ASN A 61 5.59 -19.24 0.97
C ASN A 61 6.90 -19.45 0.19
N LEU A 62 7.91 -19.96 0.87
CA LEU A 62 9.25 -20.27 0.35
C LEU A 62 9.53 -21.77 0.61
N SER A 63 10.60 -22.31 0.02
CA SER A 63 10.99 -23.70 0.23
C SER A 63 11.29 -24.04 1.70
N GLU A 64 11.77 -23.06 2.47
CA GLU A 64 12.17 -23.22 3.88
C GLU A 64 11.07 -22.83 4.89
N GLY A 65 9.86 -22.48 4.43
CA GLY A 65 8.76 -22.06 5.30
C GLY A 65 8.00 -20.88 4.72
N TYR A 66 7.56 -19.95 5.57
CA TYR A 66 6.97 -18.70 5.11
C TYR A 66 7.68 -17.50 5.73
N LYS A 67 7.64 -16.38 5.03
CA LYS A 67 8.11 -15.10 5.57
C LYS A 67 7.06 -14.02 5.35
N ILE A 68 6.99 -13.07 6.27
CA ILE A 68 6.18 -11.87 6.14
C ILE A 68 7.03 -10.77 5.49
N ARG A 69 6.47 -10.07 4.51
CA ARG A 69 7.13 -8.98 3.76
C ARG A 69 6.25 -7.75 3.73
N LEU A 70 6.87 -6.59 3.86
CA LEU A 70 6.20 -5.30 3.70
C LEU A 70 6.19 -4.92 2.22
N VAL A 71 5.06 -4.45 1.72
CA VAL A 71 4.96 -3.83 0.40
C VAL A 71 5.37 -2.36 0.53
N CYS A 72 6.41 -1.94 -0.17
CA CYS A 72 6.89 -0.55 -0.16
C CYS A 72 7.23 -0.09 -1.57
N TYR A 73 7.20 1.23 -1.81
CA TYR A 73 7.75 1.80 -3.03
C TYR A 73 9.27 1.98 -2.87
N ASN A 74 10.04 1.48 -3.84
CA ASN A 74 11.47 1.70 -3.93
C ASN A 74 11.76 2.69 -5.06
N GLU A 75 12.40 3.80 -4.70
CA GLU A 75 12.79 4.84 -5.65
C GLU A 75 13.93 4.38 -6.59
N ASP A 76 14.91 3.62 -6.14
CA ASP A 76 16.03 3.17 -6.97
C ASP A 76 15.60 2.29 -8.16
N VAL A 77 14.53 1.52 -7.98
CA VAL A 77 13.94 0.68 -9.05
C VAL A 77 12.60 1.20 -9.57
N MET A 78 12.13 2.33 -9.05
CA MET A 78 10.87 2.99 -9.43
C MET A 78 9.66 2.05 -9.43
N GLY A 79 9.51 1.27 -8.36
CA GLY A 79 8.48 0.23 -8.30
C GLY A 79 8.14 -0.26 -6.90
N PHE A 80 6.98 -0.91 -6.77
CA PHE A 80 6.59 -1.58 -5.54
C PHE A 80 7.37 -2.88 -5.36
N CYS A 81 7.94 -3.07 -4.18
CA CYS A 81 8.79 -4.20 -3.80
C CYS A 81 8.34 -4.84 -2.49
N LEU A 82 8.86 -6.03 -2.22
CA LEU A 82 8.71 -6.72 -0.95
C LEU A 82 9.96 -6.51 -0.10
N ALA A 83 9.90 -5.58 0.84
CA ALA A 83 10.98 -5.37 1.79
C ALA A 83 11.02 -6.47 2.86
N HIS A 84 12.23 -6.87 3.20
CA HIS A 84 12.52 -7.69 4.37
C HIS A 84 12.41 -6.85 5.64
N LEU A 85 11.68 -7.35 6.65
CA LEU A 85 11.52 -6.63 7.92
C LEU A 85 12.82 -6.54 8.73
N GLU A 86 13.76 -7.45 8.50
CA GLU A 86 15.08 -7.47 9.14
C GLU A 86 16.00 -6.39 8.56
N ASP A 87 15.72 -5.93 7.34
CA ASP A 87 16.50 -4.94 6.61
C ASP A 87 15.91 -3.53 6.80
N TRP A 88 15.19 -3.29 7.90
CA TRP A 88 14.52 -2.00 8.14
C TRP A 88 15.47 -0.79 8.15
N ASN A 89 16.73 -1.01 8.50
CA ASN A 89 17.76 0.03 8.50
C ASN A 89 18.39 0.26 7.13
N ASP A 90 18.18 -0.67 6.18
CA ASP A 90 18.66 -0.57 4.79
C ASP A 90 17.86 -1.52 3.89
N PRO A 91 16.63 -1.15 3.48
CA PRO A 91 15.70 -2.08 2.85
C PRO A 91 16.09 -2.52 1.43
N PHE A 92 17.19 -1.99 0.86
CA PHE A 92 17.62 -2.18 -0.53
C PHE A 92 19.14 -2.19 -0.74
#